data_AF-A0A0N4VX95-F1
#
_entry.id   AF-A0A0N4VX95-F1
#
_cell.length_a   1.000
_cell.length_b   1.000
_cell.length_c   1.000
_cell.angle_alpha   90.00
_cell.angle_beta   90.00
_cell.angle_gamma   90.00
#
_symmetry.space_group_name_H-M   'P 1'
#
loop_
_entity.id
_entity.type
_entity.pdbx_description
1 polymer ?
#
loop_
_entity_poly.entity_id
_entity_poly.type
_entity_poly.pdbx_seq_one_letter_code
_entity_poly.pdbx_strand_id
1 'polypeptide(L)'
;MRPTADVLNEFYDLVELDAGKRLSAADRLVSKVKSDSSIVDYCIERLVAGLSSPRGAARFGYSAALAVLLSEVYESWTVERLYELADKKLDLHDKESEGANGIGRHLLAYAIFQSKAYAECEAFLIEKELDVYRAHPSLGMSIVEVIAEIAVEMDKKKFKSTVLPLLKSYLDTAITRTSVEFLYLALLLKDRFPSYMSNSVSFIQKDGSCEFTANDFTFLLLIVKKCDSTALAPLLNTLLASSRASGQFSDVYSSESPFSELIFFIEIISYELSNKLFFGKQ
;
A
#
# COMPACT_ATOMS: atom_id res chain seq x y z
N MET A 1 -16.32 -19.72 22.52
CA MET A 1 -17.59 -20.36 22.10
C MET A 1 -17.41 -20.88 20.68
N ARG A 2 -17.94 -22.06 20.34
CA ARG A 2 -17.91 -22.52 18.93
C ARG A 2 -19.02 -21.77 18.19
N PRO A 3 -18.73 -21.01 17.13
CA PRO A 3 -19.75 -20.30 16.37
C PRO A 3 -20.71 -21.31 15.71
N THR A 4 -21.92 -20.84 15.43
CA THR A 4 -22.93 -21.60 14.72
C THR A 4 -22.53 -21.84 13.26
N ALA A 5 -23.11 -22.87 12.63
CA ALA A 5 -22.77 -23.24 11.26
C ALA A 5 -23.05 -22.10 10.25
N ASP A 6 -24.08 -21.31 10.51
CA ASP A 6 -24.45 -20.17 9.68
C ASP A 6 -23.45 -19.01 9.76
N VAL A 7 -22.73 -18.83 10.89
CA VAL A 7 -21.61 -17.87 10.99
C VAL A 7 -20.40 -18.39 10.21
N LEU A 8 -20.11 -19.69 10.33
CA LEU A 8 -18.99 -20.33 9.61
C LEU A 8 -19.18 -20.27 8.09
N ASN A 9 -20.41 -20.39 7.61
CA ASN A 9 -20.74 -20.30 6.19
C ASN A 9 -20.35 -18.95 5.57
N GLU A 10 -20.48 -17.85 6.32
CA GLU A 10 -20.07 -16.54 5.81
C GLU A 10 -18.55 -16.49 5.54
N PHE A 11 -17.73 -17.14 6.36
CA PHE A 11 -16.29 -17.23 6.12
C PHE A 11 -15.93 -18.06 4.89
N TYR A 12 -16.76 -19.02 4.49
CA TYR A 12 -16.57 -19.75 3.23
C TYR A 12 -16.94 -18.87 2.02
N ASP A 13 -17.97 -18.03 2.15
CA ASP A 13 -18.36 -17.11 1.07
C ASP A 13 -17.37 -15.94 0.93
N LEU A 14 -16.72 -15.50 2.01
CA LEU A 14 -15.68 -14.46 1.98
C LEU A 14 -14.47 -14.84 1.12
N VAL A 15 -14.26 -16.12 0.86
CA VAL A 15 -13.07 -16.60 0.14
C VAL A 15 -13.36 -17.00 -1.30
N GLU A 16 -14.60 -16.79 -1.76
CA GLU A 16 -15.03 -17.03 -3.13
C GLU A 16 -14.37 -16.02 -4.10
N LEU A 17 -14.22 -16.42 -5.37
CA LEU A 17 -13.70 -15.52 -6.42
C LEU A 17 -14.72 -14.44 -6.82
N ASP A 18 -16.01 -14.70 -6.60
CA ASP A 18 -17.09 -13.78 -6.93
C ASP A 18 -17.14 -12.60 -5.94
N ALA A 19 -16.98 -11.38 -6.46
CA ALA A 19 -16.97 -10.18 -5.64
C ALA A 19 -18.33 -9.91 -4.96
N GLY A 20 -19.45 -10.23 -5.62
CA GLY A 20 -20.79 -10.04 -5.07
C GLY A 20 -21.07 -10.98 -3.91
N LYS A 21 -20.63 -12.24 -4.00
CA LYS A 21 -20.69 -13.21 -2.88
C LYS A 21 -19.89 -12.73 -1.68
N ARG A 22 -18.65 -12.26 -1.90
CA ARG A 22 -17.80 -11.75 -0.82
C ARG A 22 -18.42 -10.55 -0.12
N LEU A 23 -18.92 -9.58 -0.88
CA LEU A 23 -19.59 -8.40 -0.32
C LEU A 23 -20.83 -8.79 0.50
N SER A 24 -21.68 -9.64 -0.07
CA SER A 24 -22.88 -10.12 0.64
C SER A 24 -22.54 -10.87 1.92
N ALA A 25 -21.46 -11.64 1.94
CA ALA A 25 -21.00 -12.36 3.12
C ALA A 25 -20.47 -11.42 4.20
N ALA A 26 -19.74 -10.36 3.82
CA ALA A 26 -19.31 -9.33 4.76
C ALA A 26 -20.52 -8.66 5.44
N ASP A 27 -21.52 -8.24 4.67
CA ASP A 27 -22.74 -7.61 5.21
C ASP A 27 -23.51 -8.53 6.17
N ARG A 28 -23.64 -9.82 5.81
CA ARG A 28 -24.30 -10.81 6.67
C ARG A 28 -23.50 -11.10 7.93
N LEU A 29 -22.17 -11.16 7.85
CA LEU A 29 -21.31 -11.35 9.02
C LEU A 29 -21.47 -10.19 10.01
N VAL A 30 -21.46 -8.95 9.52
CA VAL A 30 -21.68 -7.75 10.33
C VAL A 30 -23.07 -7.77 10.98
N SER A 31 -24.11 -8.10 10.21
CA SER A 31 -25.48 -8.20 10.72
C SER A 31 -25.62 -9.24 11.84
N LYS A 32 -24.89 -10.36 11.74
CA LYS A 32 -24.85 -11.41 12.77
C LYS A 32 -24.14 -10.93 14.02
N VAL A 33 -22.99 -10.26 13.90
CA VAL A 33 -22.28 -9.69 15.06
C VAL A 33 -23.12 -8.62 15.77
N LYS A 34 -23.87 -7.79 15.02
CA LYS A 34 -24.82 -6.83 15.61
C LYS A 34 -25.94 -7.52 16.39
N SER A 35 -26.39 -8.68 15.91
CA SER A 35 -27.48 -9.44 16.53
C SER A 35 -27.01 -10.27 17.73
N ASP A 36 -25.76 -10.73 17.71
CA ASP A 36 -25.13 -11.51 18.75
C ASP A 36 -23.68 -11.03 18.96
N SER A 37 -23.47 -10.17 19.95
CA SER A 37 -22.14 -9.65 20.24
C SER A 37 -21.19 -10.72 20.81
N SER A 38 -21.70 -11.88 21.24
CA SER A 38 -20.85 -12.95 21.82
C SER A 38 -19.93 -13.61 20.79
N ILE A 39 -20.21 -13.44 19.49
CA ILE A 39 -19.39 -13.97 18.40
C ILE A 39 -18.35 -12.97 17.88
N VAL A 40 -18.31 -11.73 18.39
CA VAL A 40 -17.41 -10.68 17.86
C VAL A 40 -15.93 -11.07 17.94
N ASP A 41 -15.50 -11.58 19.09
CA ASP A 41 -14.10 -11.93 19.32
C ASP A 41 -13.66 -13.04 18.37
N TYR A 42 -14.53 -14.04 18.19
CA TYR A 42 -14.30 -15.11 17.24
C TYR A 42 -14.15 -14.56 15.80
N CYS A 43 -15.02 -13.63 15.41
CA CYS A 43 -15.01 -13.08 14.05
C CYS A 43 -13.74 -12.27 13.79
N ILE A 44 -13.36 -11.37 14.70
CA ILE A 44 -12.13 -10.57 14.57
C ILE A 44 -10.90 -11.47 14.56
N GLU A 45 -10.78 -12.42 15.48
CA GLU A 45 -9.65 -13.36 15.51
C GLU A 45 -9.51 -14.13 14.19
N ARG A 46 -10.63 -14.60 13.64
CA ARG A 46 -10.63 -15.36 12.39
C ARG A 46 -10.31 -14.48 11.18
N LEU A 47 -10.83 -13.26 11.13
CA LEU A 47 -10.53 -12.31 10.05
C LEU A 47 -9.06 -11.92 10.05
N VAL A 48 -8.50 -11.55 11.21
CA VAL A 48 -7.08 -11.16 11.34
C VAL A 48 -6.15 -12.31 10.99
N ALA A 49 -6.39 -13.52 11.49
CA ALA A 49 -5.61 -14.69 11.11
C ALA A 49 -5.75 -15.04 9.61
N GLY A 50 -6.90 -14.73 9.02
CA GLY A 50 -7.16 -14.93 7.61
C GLY A 50 -6.34 -14.01 6.69
N LEU A 51 -5.85 -12.86 7.17
CA LEU A 51 -5.12 -11.89 6.35
C LEU A 51 -3.80 -12.44 5.79
N SER A 52 -3.19 -13.44 6.46
CA SER A 52 -2.01 -14.15 5.97
C SER A 52 -2.35 -15.42 5.17
N SER A 53 -3.60 -15.59 4.71
CA SER A 53 -3.98 -16.74 3.90
C SER A 53 -3.11 -16.84 2.63
N PRO A 54 -2.68 -18.04 2.20
CA PRO A 54 -1.96 -18.22 0.94
C PRO A 54 -2.83 -17.90 -0.28
N ARG A 55 -4.16 -17.89 -0.12
CA ARG A 55 -5.11 -17.59 -1.21
C ARG A 55 -5.39 -16.09 -1.27
N GLY A 56 -5.00 -15.44 -2.36
CA GLY A 56 -5.24 -14.00 -2.57
C GLY A 56 -6.72 -13.61 -2.43
N ALA A 57 -7.65 -14.40 -2.98
CA ALA A 57 -9.09 -14.14 -2.88
C ALA A 57 -9.59 -14.09 -1.43
N ALA A 58 -9.03 -14.93 -0.56
CA ALA A 58 -9.35 -14.95 0.87
C ALA A 58 -8.82 -13.71 1.58
N ARG A 59 -7.59 -13.29 1.27
CA ARG A 59 -7.00 -12.06 1.82
C ARG A 59 -7.88 -10.84 1.54
N PHE A 60 -8.35 -10.69 0.30
CA PHE A 60 -9.26 -9.61 -0.08
C PHE A 60 -10.60 -9.65 0.67
N GLY A 61 -11.23 -10.83 0.75
CA GLY A 61 -12.51 -10.95 1.45
C GLY A 61 -12.40 -10.69 2.94
N TYR A 62 -11.34 -11.20 3.58
CA TYR A 62 -11.10 -10.97 5.00
C TYR A 62 -10.73 -9.53 5.30
N SER A 63 -9.88 -8.87 4.51
CA SER A 63 -9.54 -7.46 4.73
C SER A 63 -10.74 -6.54 4.55
N ALA A 64 -11.58 -6.79 3.54
CA ALA A 64 -12.80 -6.02 3.30
C ALA A 64 -13.82 -6.22 4.43
N ALA A 65 -14.10 -7.47 4.81
CA ALA A 65 -15.02 -7.78 5.90
C ALA A 65 -14.51 -7.22 7.24
N LEU A 66 -13.20 -7.24 7.48
CA LEU A 66 -12.60 -6.65 8.66
C LEU A 66 -12.82 -5.13 8.69
N ALA A 67 -12.55 -4.41 7.61
CA ALA A 67 -12.74 -2.96 7.56
C ALA A 67 -14.18 -2.55 7.92
N VAL A 68 -15.19 -3.25 7.36
CA VAL A 68 -16.61 -3.00 7.65
C VAL A 68 -16.98 -3.42 9.07
N LEU A 69 -16.44 -4.53 9.57
CA LEU A 69 -16.74 -4.97 10.94
C LEU A 69 -16.15 -4.00 11.98
N LEU A 70 -14.93 -3.50 11.75
CA LEU A 70 -14.27 -2.57 12.66
C LEU A 70 -15.06 -1.28 12.84
N SER A 71 -15.74 -0.77 11.81
CA SER A 71 -16.61 0.41 11.96
C SER A 71 -17.79 0.22 12.91
N GLU A 72 -18.13 -1.02 13.25
CA GLU A 72 -19.23 -1.36 14.16
C GLU A 72 -18.75 -1.72 15.57
N VAL A 73 -17.49 -2.13 15.74
CA VAL A 73 -17.00 -2.72 17.00
C VAL A 73 -15.80 -1.98 17.61
N TYR A 74 -15.43 -0.83 17.04
CA TYR A 74 -14.22 -0.06 17.38
C TYR A 74 -14.08 0.29 18.87
N GLU A 75 -15.19 0.45 19.61
CA GLU A 75 -15.16 0.72 21.05
C GLU A 75 -14.60 -0.46 21.86
N SER A 76 -14.86 -1.69 21.41
CA SER A 76 -14.43 -2.92 22.08
C SER A 76 -13.12 -3.49 21.52
N TRP A 77 -12.80 -3.14 20.28
CA TRP A 77 -11.60 -3.58 19.56
C TRP A 77 -10.77 -2.35 19.18
N THR A 78 -9.94 -1.89 20.12
CA THR A 78 -9.02 -0.77 19.88
C THR A 78 -7.89 -1.16 18.94
N VAL A 79 -7.19 -0.16 18.39
CA VAL A 79 -6.02 -0.38 17.52
C VAL A 79 -4.94 -1.19 18.25
N GLU A 80 -4.70 -0.91 19.53
CA GLU A 80 -3.74 -1.63 20.37
C GLU A 80 -4.12 -3.10 20.49
N ARG A 81 -5.39 -3.40 20.80
CA ARG A 81 -5.89 -4.78 20.92
C ARG A 81 -5.77 -5.55 19.60
N LEU A 82 -6.02 -4.89 18.46
CA LEU A 82 -5.84 -5.48 17.14
C LEU A 82 -4.37 -5.82 16.86
N TYR A 83 -3.44 -4.95 17.25
CA TYR A 83 -2.02 -5.21 17.07
C TYR A 83 -1.46 -6.22 18.08
N GLU A 84 -1.98 -6.29 19.30
CA GLU A 84 -1.68 -7.40 20.23
C GLU A 84 -2.11 -8.76 19.67
N LEU A 85 -3.25 -8.80 18.97
CA LEU A 85 -3.69 -10.00 18.26
C LEU A 85 -2.79 -10.29 17.05
N ALA A 86 -2.42 -9.27 16.28
CA ALA A 86 -1.50 -9.40 15.15
C ALA A 86 -0.12 -9.91 15.58
N ASP A 87 0.40 -9.46 16.73
CA ASP A 87 1.65 -9.96 17.29
C ASP A 87 1.61 -11.46 17.61
N LYS A 88 0.43 -11.99 17.95
CA LYS A 88 0.22 -13.43 18.21
C LYS A 88 -0.03 -14.25 16.96
N LYS A 89 -0.62 -13.67 15.91
CA LYS A 89 -1.15 -14.39 14.74
C LYS A 89 -0.39 -14.13 13.44
N LEU A 90 0.32 -13.02 13.37
CA LEU A 90 0.99 -12.47 12.19
C LEU A 90 2.41 -12.04 12.58
N ASP A 91 3.20 -12.96 13.14
CA ASP A 91 4.59 -12.68 13.50
C ASP A 91 5.39 -12.35 12.24
N LEU A 92 5.99 -11.14 12.20
CA LEU A 92 6.77 -10.66 11.07
C LEU A 92 8.08 -11.44 10.87
N HIS A 93 8.55 -12.12 11.90
CA HIS A 93 9.81 -12.87 11.88
C HIS A 93 9.62 -14.38 11.70
N ASP A 94 8.37 -14.82 11.55
CA ASP A 94 8.05 -16.21 11.23
C ASP A 94 8.50 -16.54 9.79
N LYS A 95 9.59 -17.31 9.72
CA LYS A 95 10.19 -17.75 8.45
C LYS A 95 9.34 -18.77 7.70
N GLU A 96 8.47 -19.51 8.39
CA GLU A 96 7.60 -20.51 7.76
C GLU A 96 6.45 -19.85 6.99
N SER A 97 6.12 -18.60 7.32
CA SER A 97 5.05 -17.86 6.66
C SER A 97 5.39 -17.34 5.26
N GLU A 98 6.65 -17.47 4.80
CA GLU A 98 7.12 -16.99 3.48
C GLU A 98 6.67 -15.56 3.13
N GLY A 99 6.58 -14.67 4.13
CA GLY A 99 6.14 -13.28 3.95
C GLY A 99 4.61 -13.07 3.98
N ALA A 100 3.81 -14.14 4.08
CA ALA A 100 2.36 -14.05 4.21
C ALA A 100 1.92 -13.26 5.45
N ASN A 101 2.67 -13.35 6.56
CA ASN A 101 2.40 -12.54 7.75
C ASN A 101 2.69 -11.05 7.51
N GLY A 102 3.70 -10.72 6.71
CA GLY A 102 3.97 -9.34 6.27
C GLY A 102 2.80 -8.77 5.47
N ILE A 103 2.28 -9.54 4.51
CA ILE A 103 1.06 -9.18 3.77
C ILE A 103 -0.12 -9.03 4.72
N GLY A 104 -0.27 -9.95 5.68
CA GLY A 104 -1.35 -9.91 6.66
C GLY A 104 -1.34 -8.64 7.51
N ARG A 105 -0.15 -8.19 7.96
CA ARG A 105 -0.01 -6.93 8.72
C ARG A 105 -0.29 -5.70 7.88
N HIS A 106 0.20 -5.68 6.64
CA HIS A 106 -0.09 -4.61 5.69
C HIS A 106 -1.62 -4.49 5.44
N LEU A 107 -2.30 -5.61 5.24
CA LEU A 107 -3.76 -5.64 5.08
C LEU A 107 -4.52 -5.25 6.36
N LEU A 108 -3.96 -5.53 7.55
CA LEU A 108 -4.55 -5.10 8.82
C LEU A 108 -4.49 -3.59 8.95
N ALA A 109 -3.34 -2.97 8.71
CA ALA A 109 -3.19 -1.53 8.74
C ALA A 109 -4.14 -0.85 7.74
N TYR A 110 -4.22 -1.40 6.53
CA TYR A 110 -5.16 -0.94 5.51
C TYR A 110 -6.63 -1.09 5.96
N ALA A 111 -7.03 -2.23 6.53
CA ALA A 111 -8.40 -2.44 7.01
C ALA A 111 -8.77 -1.47 8.15
N ILE A 112 -7.85 -1.22 9.08
CA ILE A 112 -8.03 -0.23 10.16
C ILE A 112 -8.23 1.17 9.55
N PHE A 113 -7.36 1.58 8.63
CA PHE A 113 -7.48 2.87 7.96
C PHE A 113 -8.79 2.99 7.18
N GLN A 114 -9.18 1.97 6.42
CA GLN A 114 -10.40 1.99 5.61
C GLN A 114 -11.69 1.90 6.41
N SER A 115 -11.64 1.41 7.65
CA SER A 115 -12.81 1.39 8.55
C SER A 115 -13.30 2.80 8.92
N LYS A 116 -12.42 3.81 8.82
CA LYS A 116 -12.67 5.20 9.28
C LYS A 116 -13.18 5.31 10.73
N ALA A 117 -12.99 4.27 11.54
CA ALA A 117 -13.55 4.16 12.88
C ALA A 117 -12.63 4.72 13.97
N TYR A 118 -11.33 4.76 13.70
CA TYR A 118 -10.30 5.11 14.68
C TYR A 118 -9.73 6.50 14.43
N ALA A 119 -9.91 7.40 15.38
CA ALA A 119 -9.28 8.71 15.36
C ALA A 119 -7.81 8.63 15.80
N GLU A 120 -6.98 9.53 15.27
CA GLU A 120 -5.60 9.77 15.72
C GLU A 120 -4.62 8.57 15.64
N CYS A 121 -4.95 7.56 14.82
CA CYS A 121 -4.12 6.37 14.66
C CYS A 121 -3.12 6.46 13.48
N GLU A 122 -3.12 7.53 12.70
CA GLU A 122 -2.41 7.60 11.40
C GLU A 122 -0.89 7.44 11.54
N ALA A 123 -0.28 8.13 12.51
CA ALA A 123 1.16 8.04 12.73
C ALA A 123 1.57 6.64 13.22
N PHE A 124 0.73 6.02 14.06
CA PHE A 124 0.94 4.65 14.52
C PHE A 124 0.85 3.66 13.37
N LEU A 125 -0.16 3.77 12.51
CA LEU A 125 -0.30 2.89 11.34
C LEU A 125 0.88 3.03 10.38
N ILE A 126 1.36 4.26 10.14
CA ILE A 126 2.56 4.49 9.29
C ILE A 126 3.81 3.88 9.91
N GLU A 127 3.99 3.97 11.23
CA GLU A 127 5.10 3.31 11.91
C GLU A 127 5.02 1.77 11.75
N LYS A 128 3.82 1.20 11.86
CA LYS A 128 3.60 -0.24 11.64
C LYS A 128 3.85 -0.67 10.20
N GLU A 129 3.44 0.13 9.22
CA GLU A 129 3.79 -0.06 7.81
C GLU A 129 5.32 -0.03 7.59
N LEU A 130 6.04 0.90 8.24
CA LEU A 130 7.51 0.94 8.17
C LEU A 130 8.17 -0.26 8.87
N ASP A 131 7.55 -0.84 9.89
CA ASP A 131 8.02 -2.08 10.51
C ASP A 131 7.85 -3.27 9.55
N VAL A 132 6.73 -3.34 8.83
CA VAL A 132 6.53 -4.33 7.76
C VAL A 132 7.56 -4.13 6.66
N TYR A 133 7.82 -2.90 6.21
CA TYR A 133 8.82 -2.61 5.18
C TYR A 133 10.22 -3.08 5.59
N ARG A 134 10.60 -2.85 6.85
CA ARG A 134 11.92 -3.26 7.37
C ARG A 134 12.07 -4.78 7.43
N ALA A 135 10.99 -5.51 7.70
CA ALA A 135 11.00 -6.97 7.76
C ALA A 135 10.80 -7.63 6.37
N HIS A 136 9.99 -7.02 5.51
CA HIS A 136 9.57 -7.54 4.20
C HIS A 136 9.65 -6.45 3.10
N PRO A 137 10.87 -6.04 2.67
CA PRO A 137 11.04 -4.93 1.73
C PRO A 137 10.38 -5.13 0.36
N SER A 138 10.10 -6.38 -0.04
CA SER A 138 9.39 -6.69 -1.29
C SER A 138 7.95 -6.15 -1.34
N LEU A 139 7.37 -5.78 -0.20
CA LEU A 139 6.07 -5.11 -0.11
C LEU A 139 6.19 -3.59 -0.24
N GLY A 140 7.40 -3.05 -0.40
CA GLY A 140 7.69 -1.63 -0.24
C GLY A 140 6.84 -0.70 -1.11
N MET A 141 6.51 -1.08 -2.35
CA MET A 141 5.63 -0.30 -3.21
C MET A 141 4.20 -0.16 -2.66
N SER A 142 3.58 -1.27 -2.22
CA SER A 142 2.22 -1.20 -1.66
C SER A 142 2.21 -0.50 -0.30
N ILE A 143 3.27 -0.68 0.49
CA ILE A 143 3.46 0.01 1.77
C ILE A 143 3.46 1.53 1.57
N VAL A 144 4.26 2.04 0.62
CA VAL A 144 4.31 3.50 0.41
C VAL A 144 3.02 4.05 -0.19
N GLU A 145 2.25 3.26 -0.93
CA GLU A 145 0.91 3.65 -1.38
C GLU A 145 -0.04 3.85 -0.20
N VAL A 146 -0.10 2.89 0.73
CA VAL A 146 -0.93 3.01 1.94
C VAL A 146 -0.45 4.16 2.82
N ILE A 147 0.87 4.35 2.99
CA ILE A 147 1.41 5.52 3.70
C ILE A 147 0.96 6.82 3.03
N ALA A 148 0.99 6.88 1.70
CA ALA A 148 0.54 8.06 0.97
C ALA A 148 -0.95 8.31 1.18
N GLU A 149 -1.79 7.29 1.06
CA GLU A 149 -3.24 7.36 1.30
C GLU A 149 -3.55 7.89 2.71
N ILE A 150 -2.90 7.35 3.74
CA ILE A 150 -3.06 7.83 5.11
C ILE A 150 -2.62 9.30 5.23
N ALA A 151 -1.46 9.64 4.67
CA ALA A 151 -0.88 10.97 4.80
C ALA A 151 -1.71 12.05 4.09
N VAL A 152 -2.31 11.78 2.93
CA VAL A 152 -3.07 12.79 2.18
C VAL A 152 -4.37 13.22 2.86
N GLU A 153 -4.96 12.37 3.70
CA GLU A 153 -6.13 12.71 4.51
C GLU A 153 -5.81 13.69 5.66
N MET A 154 -4.52 13.89 5.96
CA MET A 154 -4.09 14.78 7.02
C MET A 154 -3.96 16.23 6.55
N ASP A 155 -4.11 17.17 7.49
CA ASP A 155 -3.71 18.55 7.26
C ASP A 155 -2.18 18.72 7.33
N LYS A 156 -1.68 19.83 6.78
CA LYS A 156 -0.24 20.13 6.68
C LYS A 156 0.45 20.19 8.05
N LYS A 157 -0.23 20.70 9.07
CA LYS A 157 0.34 20.85 10.42
C LYS A 157 0.51 19.46 11.04
N LYS A 158 -0.54 18.63 11.02
CA LYS A 158 -0.51 17.26 11.55
C LYS A 158 0.55 16.44 10.83
N PHE A 159 0.57 16.43 9.50
CA PHE A 159 1.59 15.74 8.69
C PHE A 159 3.01 16.15 9.09
N LYS A 160 3.29 17.47 9.18
CA LYS A 160 4.62 17.98 9.54
C LYS A 160 5.06 17.53 10.93
N SER A 161 4.16 17.55 11.91
CA SER A 161 4.51 17.24 13.30
C SER A 161 4.60 15.75 13.62
N THR A 162 3.86 14.89 12.91
CA THR A 162 3.75 13.47 13.28
C THR A 162 4.30 12.51 12.24
N VAL A 163 4.00 12.71 10.95
CA VAL A 163 4.34 11.76 9.89
C VAL A 163 5.67 12.08 9.21
N LEU A 164 5.92 13.35 8.88
CA LEU A 164 7.16 13.76 8.23
C LEU A 164 8.43 13.31 8.99
N PRO A 165 8.50 13.38 10.34
CA PRO A 165 9.66 12.90 11.08
C PRO A 165 9.94 11.40 10.87
N LEU A 166 8.90 10.57 10.71
CA LEU A 166 9.04 9.14 10.47
C LEU A 166 9.60 8.85 9.07
N LEU A 167 9.19 9.64 8.07
CA LEU A 167 9.55 9.45 6.67
C LEU A 167 10.84 10.17 6.26
N LYS A 168 11.31 11.14 7.05
CA LYS A 168 12.35 12.10 6.64
C LYS A 168 13.64 11.42 6.17
N SER A 169 14.17 10.47 6.93
CA SER A 169 15.42 9.79 6.58
C SER A 169 15.29 8.98 5.28
N TYR A 170 14.12 8.38 5.06
CA TYR A 170 13.82 7.64 3.85
C TYR A 170 13.70 8.56 2.63
N LEU A 171 12.96 9.67 2.76
CA LEU A 171 12.78 10.66 1.70
C LEU A 171 14.10 11.37 1.35
N ASP A 172 14.86 11.82 2.35
CA ASP A 172 16.13 12.54 2.15
C ASP A 172 17.19 11.66 1.46
N THR A 173 17.04 10.34 1.52
CA THR A 173 17.95 9.38 0.88
C THR A 173 17.35 8.68 -0.34
N ALA A 174 16.13 9.03 -0.76
CA ALA A 174 15.42 8.35 -1.86
C ALA A 174 16.24 8.37 -3.16
N ILE A 175 16.76 9.54 -3.55
CA ILE A 175 17.60 9.68 -4.75
C ILE A 175 18.98 9.04 -4.55
N THR A 176 19.67 9.38 -3.45
CA THR A 176 21.08 9.00 -3.24
C THR A 176 21.26 7.50 -3.00
N ARG A 177 20.28 6.85 -2.37
CA ARG A 177 20.25 5.39 -2.19
C ARG A 177 19.47 4.68 -3.28
N THR A 178 18.94 5.41 -4.27
CA THR A 178 18.14 4.86 -5.37
C THR A 178 16.98 3.98 -4.87
N SER A 179 16.27 4.43 -3.83
CA SER A 179 15.08 3.73 -3.33
C SER A 179 13.88 4.10 -4.18
N VAL A 180 13.37 3.09 -4.88
CA VAL A 180 12.23 3.18 -5.79
C VAL A 180 10.98 3.63 -5.04
N GLU A 181 10.75 3.02 -3.88
CA GLU A 181 9.56 3.15 -3.04
C GLU A 181 9.46 4.56 -2.47
N PHE A 182 10.52 5.09 -1.88
CA PHE A 182 10.48 6.41 -1.27
C PHE A 182 10.58 7.55 -2.28
N LEU A 183 11.14 7.29 -3.47
CA LEU A 183 10.96 8.22 -4.59
C LEU A 183 9.50 8.26 -5.03
N TYR A 184 8.88 7.08 -5.19
CA TYR A 184 7.47 6.97 -5.55
C TYR A 184 6.57 7.63 -4.50
N LEU A 185 6.83 7.42 -3.20
CA LEU A 185 6.15 8.13 -2.11
C LEU A 185 6.24 9.64 -2.25
N ALA A 186 7.44 10.17 -2.52
CA ALA A 186 7.63 11.61 -2.68
C ALA A 186 6.79 12.16 -3.83
N LEU A 187 6.71 11.42 -4.94
CA LEU A 187 5.86 11.78 -6.07
C LEU A 187 4.37 11.73 -5.74
N LEU A 188 3.90 10.75 -4.97
CA LEU A 188 2.51 10.65 -4.52
C LEU A 188 2.12 11.81 -3.58
N LEU A 189 3.07 12.28 -2.76
CA LEU A 189 2.83 13.34 -1.77
C LEU A 189 3.06 14.77 -2.31
N LYS A 190 3.68 14.92 -3.48
CA LYS A 190 4.15 16.23 -3.97
C LYS A 190 3.03 17.25 -4.13
N ASP A 191 1.83 16.84 -4.53
CA ASP A 191 0.73 17.79 -4.78
C ASP A 191 0.11 18.28 -3.46
N ARG A 192 0.09 17.43 -2.43
CA ARG A 192 -0.47 17.77 -1.11
C ARG A 192 0.54 18.50 -0.22
N PHE A 193 1.80 18.08 -0.27
CA PHE A 193 2.87 18.51 0.62
C PHE A 193 4.13 18.99 -0.14
N PRO A 194 3.99 19.88 -1.15
CA PRO A 194 5.06 20.18 -2.11
C PRO A 194 6.32 20.72 -1.44
N SER A 195 6.16 21.67 -0.51
CA SER A 195 7.29 22.30 0.20
C SER A 195 8.09 21.32 1.07
N TYR A 196 7.51 20.19 1.46
CA TYR A 196 8.23 19.17 2.23
C TYR A 196 8.95 18.21 1.29
N MET A 197 8.29 17.80 0.20
CA MET A 197 8.89 16.92 -0.81
C MET A 197 10.05 17.61 -1.53
N SER A 198 9.94 18.90 -1.84
CA SER A 198 11.01 19.69 -2.48
C SER A 198 12.29 19.80 -1.64
N ASN A 199 12.20 19.59 -0.31
CA ASN A 199 13.40 19.60 0.55
C ASN A 199 14.15 18.26 0.53
N SER A 200 13.50 17.19 0.06
CA SER A 200 14.05 15.83 0.06
C SER A 200 14.38 15.33 -1.35
N VAL A 201 13.63 15.78 -2.36
CA VAL A 201 13.78 15.36 -3.77
C VAL A 201 14.01 16.59 -4.64
N SER A 202 15.22 16.67 -5.22
CA SER A 202 15.76 17.86 -5.91
C SER A 202 14.89 18.38 -7.06
N PHE A 203 14.29 17.49 -7.83
CA PHE A 203 13.49 17.87 -8.98
C PHE A 203 12.04 18.24 -8.63
N ILE A 204 11.60 18.08 -7.37
CA ILE A 204 10.26 18.51 -6.94
C ILE A 204 10.33 19.97 -6.49
N GLN A 205 9.47 20.81 -7.09
CA GLN A 205 9.39 22.23 -6.78
C GLN A 205 8.45 22.52 -5.60
N LYS A 206 8.56 23.72 -5.02
CA LYS A 206 7.76 24.14 -3.85
C LYS A 206 6.25 24.24 -4.12
N ASP A 207 5.85 24.25 -5.38
CA ASP A 207 4.45 24.21 -5.84
C ASP A 207 3.98 22.80 -6.23
N GLY A 208 4.86 21.79 -6.20
CA GLY A 208 4.56 20.40 -6.53
C GLY A 208 4.80 20.04 -8.00
N SER A 209 5.15 21.01 -8.84
CA SER A 209 5.64 20.73 -10.20
C SER A 209 6.99 20.01 -10.13
N CYS A 210 7.35 19.33 -11.23
CA CYS A 210 8.67 18.71 -11.36
C CYS A 210 9.53 19.47 -12.36
N GLU A 211 10.78 19.73 -12.03
CA GLU A 211 11.77 20.28 -12.95
C GLU A 211 13.00 19.37 -12.94
N PHE A 212 13.13 18.54 -13.96
CA PHE A 212 14.20 17.56 -14.06
C PHE A 212 15.48 18.18 -14.61
N THR A 213 16.62 17.86 -14.00
CA THR A 213 17.96 18.19 -14.50
C THR A 213 18.67 16.96 -15.07
N ALA A 214 19.77 17.18 -15.81
CA ALA A 214 20.61 16.09 -16.31
C ALA A 214 21.15 15.15 -15.20
N ASN A 215 21.40 15.70 -14.00
CA ASN A 215 21.82 14.90 -12.85
C ASN A 215 20.69 14.01 -12.34
N ASP A 216 19.46 14.55 -12.25
CA ASP A 216 18.29 13.77 -11.82
C ASP A 216 18.04 12.60 -12.77
N PHE A 217 18.22 12.82 -14.08
CA PHE A 217 18.09 11.77 -15.08
C PHE A 217 19.04 10.58 -14.87
N THR A 218 20.27 10.85 -14.45
CA THR A 218 21.25 9.80 -14.14
C THR A 218 20.76 8.93 -12.97
N PHE A 219 20.25 9.54 -11.89
CA PHE A 219 19.73 8.81 -10.74
C PHE A 219 18.44 8.06 -11.05
N LEU A 220 17.52 8.67 -11.79
CA LEU A 220 16.27 8.05 -12.20
C LEU A 220 16.51 6.82 -13.10
N LEU A 221 17.48 6.87 -14.01
CA LEU A 221 17.89 5.71 -14.80
C LEU A 221 18.40 4.58 -13.91
N LEU A 222 19.20 4.88 -12.88
CA LEU A 222 19.68 3.89 -11.92
C LEU A 222 18.53 3.27 -11.10
N ILE A 223 17.54 4.07 -10.71
CA ILE A 223 16.34 3.62 -10.00
C ILE A 223 15.52 2.69 -10.89
N VAL A 224 15.26 3.06 -12.14
CA VAL A 224 14.52 2.23 -13.08
C VAL A 224 15.24 0.93 -13.38
N LYS A 225 16.57 0.93 -13.51
CA LYS A 225 17.38 -0.29 -13.66
C LYS A 225 17.30 -1.23 -12.46
N LYS A 226 16.92 -0.72 -11.27
CA LYS A 226 16.73 -1.52 -10.05
C LYS A 226 15.29 -1.96 -9.81
N CYS A 227 14.33 -1.40 -10.54
CA CYS A 227 12.92 -1.78 -10.40
C CYS A 227 12.69 -3.19 -10.92
N ASP A 228 11.91 -3.98 -10.19
CA ASP A 228 11.25 -5.14 -10.79
C ASP A 228 10.06 -4.69 -11.66
N SER A 229 9.47 -5.63 -12.39
CA SER A 229 8.35 -5.35 -13.29
C SER A 229 7.11 -4.80 -12.57
N THR A 230 6.94 -5.09 -11.28
CA THR A 230 5.76 -4.68 -10.50
C THR A 230 5.89 -3.26 -9.96
N ALA A 231 7.11 -2.85 -9.58
CA ALA A 231 7.40 -1.49 -9.13
C ALA A 231 7.56 -0.50 -10.29
N LEU A 232 8.01 -0.99 -11.44
CA LEU A 232 8.34 -0.15 -12.59
C LEU A 232 7.11 0.56 -13.17
N ALA A 233 6.02 -0.17 -13.42
CA ALA A 233 4.85 0.42 -14.08
C ALA A 233 4.21 1.58 -13.28
N PRO A 234 3.95 1.46 -11.97
CA PRO A 234 3.46 2.58 -11.15
C PRO A 234 4.41 3.78 -11.14
N LEU A 235 5.71 3.54 -10.92
CA LEU A 235 6.70 4.62 -10.89
C LEU A 235 6.77 5.36 -12.23
N LEU A 236 6.85 4.62 -13.34
CA LEU A 236 6.93 5.21 -14.68
C LEU A 236 5.68 6.02 -15.00
N ASN A 237 4.48 5.52 -14.69
CA ASN A 237 3.25 6.26 -14.92
C ASN A 237 3.26 7.61 -14.18
N THR A 238 3.73 7.63 -12.94
CA THR A 238 3.80 8.88 -12.15
C THR A 238 4.88 9.84 -12.66
N LEU A 239 6.04 9.33 -13.09
CA LEU A 239 7.09 10.14 -13.72
C LEU A 239 6.64 10.71 -15.09
N LEU A 240 5.94 9.90 -15.88
CA LEU A 240 5.35 10.30 -17.16
C LEU A 240 4.30 11.40 -16.98
N ALA A 241 3.40 11.23 -16.02
CA ALA A 241 2.40 12.25 -15.70
C ALA A 241 3.07 13.55 -15.25
N SER A 242 4.09 13.46 -14.39
CA SER A 242 4.82 14.63 -13.87
C SER A 242 5.60 15.37 -14.96
N SER A 243 6.33 14.66 -15.82
CA SER A 243 7.07 15.26 -16.94
C SER A 243 6.16 15.92 -17.98
N ARG A 244 4.99 15.32 -18.27
CA ARG A 244 3.99 15.94 -19.15
C ARG A 244 3.43 17.22 -18.55
N ALA A 245 3.07 17.21 -17.26
CA ALA A 245 2.53 18.38 -16.59
C ALA A 245 3.53 19.56 -16.58
N SER A 246 4.82 19.26 -16.50
CA SER A 246 5.90 20.26 -16.52
C SER A 246 6.37 20.68 -17.92
N GLY A 247 5.81 20.12 -19.00
CA GLY A 247 6.25 20.41 -20.36
C GLY A 247 7.64 19.82 -20.73
N GLN A 248 8.26 19.03 -19.85
CA GLN A 248 9.58 18.42 -20.05
C GLN A 248 9.51 17.02 -20.64
N PHE A 249 8.35 16.58 -21.12
CA PHE A 249 8.17 15.24 -21.68
C PHE A 249 9.19 14.95 -22.79
N SER A 250 9.43 15.88 -23.71
CA SER A 250 10.45 15.69 -24.76
C SER A 250 11.86 15.55 -24.21
N ASP A 251 12.18 16.23 -23.11
CA ASP A 251 13.53 16.25 -22.53
C ASP A 251 13.80 14.95 -21.76
N VAL A 252 12.78 14.46 -21.04
CA VAL A 252 12.84 13.14 -20.42
C VAL A 252 12.96 12.06 -21.49
N TYR A 253 12.31 12.20 -22.66
CA TYR A 253 12.13 11.12 -23.63
C TYR A 253 12.76 11.36 -25.03
N SER A 254 13.76 12.25 -25.15
CA SER A 254 14.49 12.42 -26.41
C SER A 254 15.47 11.26 -26.65
N SER A 255 15.83 11.00 -27.91
CA SER A 255 16.84 9.99 -28.26
C SER A 255 18.24 10.30 -27.71
N GLU A 256 18.46 11.54 -27.28
CA GLU A 256 19.70 12.02 -26.65
C GLU A 256 19.62 11.95 -25.11
N SER A 257 18.44 11.64 -24.56
CA SER A 257 18.23 11.45 -23.14
C SER A 257 18.82 10.10 -22.68
N PRO A 258 19.37 10.02 -21.44
CA PRO A 258 19.70 8.75 -20.79
C PRO A 258 18.52 7.78 -20.71
N PHE A 259 17.29 8.27 -20.91
CA PHE A 259 16.06 7.47 -20.93
C PHE A 259 15.71 6.89 -22.31
N SER A 260 16.50 7.12 -23.36
CA SER A 260 16.32 6.42 -24.64
C SER A 260 16.39 4.89 -24.47
N GLU A 261 17.25 4.39 -23.57
CA GLU A 261 17.23 2.99 -23.11
C GLU A 261 15.91 2.63 -22.41
N LEU A 262 15.33 3.56 -21.65
CA LEU A 262 14.08 3.41 -20.93
C LEU A 262 12.87 3.34 -21.86
N ILE A 263 12.89 4.05 -23.00
CA ILE A 263 11.89 3.95 -24.07
C ILE A 263 11.95 2.55 -24.69
N PHE A 264 13.14 2.01 -24.94
CA PHE A 264 13.29 0.63 -25.40
C PHE A 264 12.74 -0.37 -24.38
N PHE A 265 12.98 -0.15 -23.08
CA PHE A 265 12.36 -0.94 -22.00
C PHE A 265 10.84 -0.76 -21.92
N ILE A 266 10.30 0.46 -22.09
CA ILE A 266 8.86 0.74 -22.09
C ILE A 266 8.17 0.13 -23.31
N GLU A 267 8.80 0.16 -24.49
CA GLU A 267 8.30 -0.48 -25.70
C GLU A 267 8.34 -2.01 -25.56
N ILE A 268 9.41 -2.58 -25.03
CA ILE A 268 9.51 -4.03 -24.74
C ILE A 268 8.47 -4.46 -23.70
N ILE A 269 8.29 -3.70 -22.61
CA ILE A 269 7.34 -4.04 -21.55
C ILE A 269 5.90 -3.80 -22.01
N SER A 270 5.62 -2.74 -22.75
CA SER A 270 4.30 -2.52 -23.36
C SER A 270 3.99 -3.62 -24.39
N TYR A 271 4.98 -4.09 -25.14
CA TYR A 271 4.86 -5.20 -26.07
C TYR A 271 4.65 -6.55 -25.36
N GLU A 272 5.37 -6.83 -24.27
CA GLU A 272 5.17 -8.04 -23.45
C GLU A 272 3.85 -8.04 -22.69
N LEU A 273 3.43 -6.90 -22.12
CA LEU A 273 2.14 -6.74 -21.45
C LEU A 273 0.99 -6.89 -22.45
N SER A 274 1.12 -6.31 -23.65
CA SER A 274 0.15 -6.50 -24.73
C SER A 274 0.09 -7.95 -25.18
N ASN A 275 1.22 -8.64 -25.32
CA ASN A 275 1.24 -10.05 -25.73
C ASN A 275 0.75 -11.01 -24.62
N LYS A 276 0.98 -10.74 -23.33
CA LYS A 276 0.41 -11.54 -22.23
C LYS A 276 -1.10 -11.33 -22.07
N LEU A 277 -1.61 -10.14 -22.39
CA LEU A 277 -3.05 -9.84 -22.40
C LEU A 277 -3.78 -10.39 -23.64
N PHE A 278 -3.09 -10.54 -24.79
CA PHE A 278 -3.70 -11.02 -26.04
C PHE A 278 -3.42 -12.49 -26.40
N PHE A 279 -2.34 -13.11 -25.90
CA PHE A 279 -1.95 -14.50 -26.24
C PHE A 279 -1.87 -15.46 -25.05
N GLY A 280 -2.36 -15.09 -23.87
CA GLY A 280 -2.50 -15.96 -22.70
C GLY A 280 -3.66 -16.98 -22.80
N LYS A 281 -3.81 -17.64 -23.94
CA LYS A 281 -4.56 -18.90 -24.11
C LYS A 281 -3.88 -19.72 -25.20
N GLN A 282 -2.96 -20.58 -24.79
CA GLN A 282 -2.85 -21.96 -25.29
C GLN A 282 -2.47 -22.86 -24.12
#